data_AF-A0A1B7W403-F1
#
_entry.id   AF-A0A1B7W403-F1
#
_cell.length_a   1.000
_cell.length_b   1.000
_cell.length_c   1.000
_cell.angle_alpha   90.00
_cell.angle_beta   90.00
_cell.angle_gamma   90.00
#
_symmetry.space_group_name_H-M   'P 1'
#
loop_
_entity.id
_entity.type
_entity.pdbx_description
1 polymer ?
#
loop_
_entity_poly.entity_id
_entity_poly.type
_entity_poly.pdbx_seq_one_letter_code
_entity_poly.pdbx_strand_id
1 'polypeptide(L)'
;ARAWQAKLDSYDKAKAELKVRDYDDAEFTVQQALNATQQGLLIDALDNPALMVVALGKNPKELARVAAIQKPTQFLRELSRIEDTKLKVIPRTKPPAPERSTPVGTAPVSGTADSTLERLREEAARTGDMTKVIRYKQQLKAKAR
;
A
#
# COMPACT_ATOMS: atom_id res chain seq x y z
N ALA A 1 1.47 -7.62 35.41
CA ALA A 1 0.98 -6.35 34.82
C ALA A 1 1.68 -5.99 33.49
N ARG A 2 3.01 -5.94 33.42
CA ARG A 2 3.75 -5.48 32.20
C ARG A 2 3.45 -6.26 30.92
N ALA A 3 3.27 -7.58 30.98
CA ALA A 3 3.03 -8.41 29.79
C ALA A 3 1.69 -8.07 29.10
N TRP A 4 0.64 -7.80 29.89
CA TRP A 4 -0.67 -7.41 29.36
C TRP A 4 -0.60 -6.04 28.68
N GLN A 5 0.07 -5.08 29.31
CA GLN A 5 0.26 -3.75 28.71
C GLN A 5 1.01 -3.85 27.38
N ALA A 6 2.08 -4.66 27.32
CA ALA A 6 2.82 -4.86 26.08
C ALA A 6 1.95 -5.46 24.95
N LYS A 7 1.00 -6.33 25.29
CA LYS A 7 0.04 -6.86 24.30
C LYS A 7 -0.90 -5.78 23.79
N LEU A 8 -1.46 -4.97 24.67
CA LEU A 8 -2.30 -3.83 24.27
C LEU A 8 -1.53 -2.84 23.38
N ASP A 9 -0.31 -2.47 23.78
CA ASP A 9 0.54 -1.58 22.99
C ASP A 9 0.88 -2.19 21.61
N SER A 10 1.06 -3.51 21.53
CA SER A 10 1.30 -4.22 20.27
C SER A 10 0.05 -4.25 19.38
N TYR A 11 -1.13 -4.41 19.99
CA TYR A 11 -2.41 -4.37 19.31
C TYR A 11 -2.68 -2.98 18.72
N ASP A 12 -2.44 -1.92 19.49
CA ASP A 12 -2.61 -0.54 19.03
C ASP A 12 -1.68 -0.19 17.86
N LYS A 13 -0.43 -0.68 17.91
CA LYS A 13 0.51 -0.55 16.78
C LYS A 13 0.01 -1.30 15.54
N ALA A 14 -0.45 -2.54 15.69
CA ALA A 14 -0.98 -3.34 14.59
C ALA A 14 -2.24 -2.69 13.98
N LYS A 15 -3.13 -2.13 14.82
CA LYS A 15 -4.30 -1.36 14.39
C LYS A 15 -3.87 -0.15 13.54
N ALA A 16 -2.88 0.60 14.00
CA ALA A 16 -2.35 1.76 13.27
C ALA A 16 -1.66 1.37 11.95
N GLU A 17 -1.01 0.21 11.89
CA GLU A 17 -0.32 -0.28 10.69
C GLU A 17 -1.29 -0.78 9.62
N LEU A 18 -2.38 -1.44 10.02
CA LEU A 18 -3.36 -2.03 9.09
C LEU A 18 -4.08 -0.96 8.25
N LYS A 19 -4.18 0.29 8.74
CA LYS A 19 -4.80 1.45 8.06
C LYS A 19 -6.13 1.12 7.37
N VAL A 20 -6.93 0.24 7.98
CA VAL A 20 -8.23 -0.15 7.43
C VAL A 20 -9.22 0.96 7.74
N ARG A 21 -9.81 1.55 6.70
CA ARG A 21 -10.74 2.70 6.83
C ARG A 21 -11.89 2.44 7.80
N ASP A 22 -12.44 1.22 7.78
CA ASP A 22 -13.62 0.85 8.54
C ASP A 22 -13.24 -0.04 9.76
N TYR A 23 -12.04 0.18 10.34
CA TYR A 23 -11.55 -0.62 11.47
C TYR A 23 -12.42 -0.43 12.71
N ASP A 24 -12.72 0.82 13.07
CA ASP A 24 -13.44 1.14 14.30
C ASP A 24 -14.86 0.55 14.29
N ASP A 25 -15.53 0.54 13.14
CA ASP A 25 -16.85 -0.09 12.98
C ASP A 25 -16.78 -1.63 13.12
N ALA A 26 -15.74 -2.24 12.55
CA ALA A 26 -15.50 -3.68 12.68
C ALA A 26 -15.19 -4.07 14.14
N GLU A 27 -14.36 -3.26 14.82
CA GLU A 27 -14.03 -3.44 16.23
C GLU A 27 -15.27 -3.29 17.11
N PHE A 28 -16.07 -2.24 16.90
CA PHE A 28 -17.32 -2.05 17.63
C PHE A 28 -18.26 -3.25 17.47
N THR A 29 -18.40 -3.76 16.24
CA THR A 29 -19.25 -4.94 15.96
C THR A 29 -18.77 -6.18 16.73
N VAL A 30 -17.45 -6.42 16.78
CA VAL A 30 -16.86 -7.54 17.53
C VAL A 30 -17.02 -7.35 19.04
N GLN A 31 -16.82 -6.13 19.56
CA GLN A 31 -17.01 -5.81 20.97
C GLN A 31 -18.46 -5.99 21.42
N GLN A 32 -19.44 -5.69 20.56
CA GLN A 32 -20.87 -5.91 20.86
C GLN A 32 -21.24 -7.40 20.85
N ALA A 33 -20.60 -8.20 20.00
CA ALA A 33 -20.92 -9.62 19.84
C ALA A 33 -20.23 -10.53 20.86
N LEU A 34 -19.02 -10.18 21.30
CA LEU A 34 -18.21 -10.98 22.23
C LEU A 34 -18.28 -10.45 23.65
N ASN A 35 -18.26 -11.33 24.65
CA ASN A 35 -18.18 -10.92 26.05
C ASN A 35 -16.73 -10.53 26.45
N ALA A 36 -16.57 -9.88 27.61
CA ALA A 36 -15.27 -9.37 28.07
C ALA A 36 -14.18 -10.45 28.17
N THR A 37 -14.53 -11.69 28.53
CA THR A 37 -13.58 -12.81 28.60
C THR A 37 -13.13 -13.24 27.20
N GLN A 38 -14.05 -13.35 26.26
CA GLN A 38 -13.76 -13.66 24.86
C GLN A 38 -12.90 -12.57 24.21
N GLN A 39 -13.19 -11.29 24.48
CA GLN A 39 -12.38 -10.16 24.01
C GLN A 39 -10.95 -10.22 24.56
N GLY A 40 -10.80 -10.48 25.87
CA GLY A 40 -9.49 -10.62 26.49
C GLY A 40 -8.68 -11.77 25.88
N LEU A 41 -9.31 -12.93 25.67
CA LEU A 41 -8.68 -14.10 25.05
C LEU A 41 -8.31 -13.85 23.59
N LEU A 42 -9.11 -13.09 22.85
CA LEU A 42 -8.81 -12.74 21.45
C LEU A 42 -7.50 -11.94 21.36
N ILE A 43 -7.30 -10.97 22.26
CA ILE A 43 -6.09 -10.15 22.30
C ILE A 43 -4.91 -10.96 22.87
N ASP A 44 -5.16 -11.83 23.84
CA ASP A 44 -4.10 -12.58 24.53
C ASP A 44 -3.55 -13.75 23.70
N ALA A 45 -4.41 -14.48 22.99
CA ALA A 45 -4.07 -15.79 22.45
C ALA A 45 -3.75 -15.81 20.94
N LEU A 46 -4.01 -14.72 20.22
CA LEU A 46 -3.77 -14.65 18.78
C LEU A 46 -2.45 -13.94 18.48
N ASP A 47 -1.81 -14.35 17.39
CA ASP A 47 -0.58 -13.72 16.91
C ASP A 47 -0.90 -12.37 16.24
N ASN A 48 -2.03 -12.28 15.52
CA ASN A 48 -2.48 -11.09 14.81
C ASN A 48 -3.92 -10.67 15.20
N PRO A 49 -4.13 -10.19 16.44
CA PRO A 49 -5.45 -9.85 16.95
C PRO A 49 -6.14 -8.74 16.14
N ALA A 50 -5.41 -7.72 15.68
CA ALA A 50 -5.98 -6.62 14.90
C ALA A 50 -6.58 -7.07 13.56
N LEU A 51 -5.92 -8.02 12.89
CA LEU A 51 -6.40 -8.56 11.62
C LEU A 51 -7.64 -9.44 11.85
N MET A 52 -7.63 -10.24 12.92
CA MET A 52 -8.79 -11.05 13.32
C MET A 52 -10.03 -10.19 13.58
N VAL A 53 -9.89 -9.08 14.30
CA VAL A 53 -11.01 -8.16 14.59
C VAL A 53 -11.65 -7.64 13.30
N VAL A 54 -10.85 -7.18 12.34
CA VAL A 54 -11.36 -6.71 11.05
C VAL A 54 -12.01 -7.85 10.26
N ALA A 55 -11.41 -9.03 10.26
CA ALA A 55 -11.92 -10.19 9.54
C ALA A 55 -13.26 -10.68 10.12
N LEU A 56 -13.40 -10.71 11.44
CA LEU A 56 -14.64 -11.08 12.11
C LEU A 56 -15.71 -10.00 11.95
N GLY A 57 -15.36 -8.72 12.10
CA GLY A 57 -16.30 -7.61 11.91
C GLY A 57 -16.87 -7.54 10.49
N LYS A 58 -16.08 -7.89 9.47
CA LYS A 58 -16.55 -7.98 8.08
C LYS A 58 -17.33 -9.26 7.76
N ASN A 59 -17.25 -10.27 8.62
CA ASN A 59 -17.88 -11.58 8.42
C ASN A 59 -18.86 -11.90 9.56
N PRO A 60 -20.10 -11.35 9.51
CA PRO A 60 -21.06 -11.52 10.60
C PRO A 60 -21.44 -13.00 10.86
N LYS A 61 -21.37 -13.86 9.84
CA LYS A 61 -21.63 -15.31 9.98
C LYS A 61 -20.59 -16.01 10.85
N GLU A 62 -19.31 -15.70 10.66
CA GLU A 62 -18.22 -16.28 11.46
C GLU A 62 -18.24 -15.67 12.86
N LEU A 63 -18.49 -14.36 12.98
CA LEU A 63 -18.63 -13.71 14.28
C LEU A 63 -19.74 -14.35 15.12
N ALA A 64 -20.93 -14.58 14.55
CA ALA A 64 -22.03 -15.26 15.25
C ALA A 64 -21.66 -16.70 15.67
N ARG A 65 -20.96 -17.43 14.80
CA ARG A 65 -20.48 -18.79 15.10
C ARG A 65 -19.51 -18.81 16.28
N VAL A 66 -18.56 -17.88 16.31
CA VAL A 66 -17.53 -17.80 17.35
C VAL A 66 -18.11 -17.24 18.65
N ALA A 67 -19.01 -16.25 18.57
CA ALA A 67 -19.73 -15.70 19.72
C ALA A 67 -20.61 -16.74 20.43
N ALA A 68 -21.19 -17.69 19.69
CA ALA A 68 -21.97 -18.78 20.26
C ALA A 68 -21.14 -19.76 21.12
N ILE A 69 -19.81 -19.74 21.01
CA ILE A 69 -18.93 -20.64 21.76
C ILE A 69 -18.72 -20.10 23.18
N GLN A 70 -19.45 -20.70 24.12
CA GLN A 70 -19.40 -20.31 25.54
C GLN A 70 -18.14 -20.79 26.25
N LYS A 71 -17.57 -21.93 25.84
CA LYS A 71 -16.40 -22.52 26.51
C LYS A 71 -15.12 -21.82 26.06
N PRO A 72 -14.33 -21.20 26.97
CA PRO A 72 -13.12 -20.45 26.62
C PRO A 72 -12.09 -21.23 25.81
N THR A 73 -11.89 -22.52 26.13
CA THR A 73 -10.91 -23.38 25.44
C THR A 73 -11.35 -23.74 24.02
N GLN A 74 -12.65 -23.96 23.82
CA GLN A 74 -13.19 -24.22 22.48
C GLN A 74 -13.17 -22.95 21.63
N PHE A 75 -13.45 -21.80 22.25
CA PHE A 75 -13.35 -20.49 21.61
C PHE A 75 -11.93 -20.23 21.12
N LEU A 76 -10.92 -20.46 21.97
CA LEU A 76 -9.51 -20.31 21.60
C LEU A 76 -9.15 -21.17 20.38
N ARG A 77 -9.54 -22.46 20.42
CA ARG A 77 -9.23 -23.41 19.36
C ARG A 77 -9.83 -23.00 18.01
N GLU A 78 -11.07 -22.51 18.03
CA GLU A 78 -11.71 -22.04 16.79
C GLU A 78 -11.08 -20.72 16.30
N LEU A 79 -10.70 -19.79 17.19
CA LEU A 79 -9.99 -18.59 16.78
C LEU A 79 -8.63 -18.90 16.16
N SER A 80 -7.81 -19.76 16.79
CA SER A 80 -6.52 -20.18 16.23
C SER A 80 -6.69 -20.87 14.87
N ARG A 81 -7.72 -21.71 14.72
CA ARG A 81 -8.04 -22.33 13.42
C ARG A 81 -8.38 -21.30 12.36
N ILE A 82 -9.16 -20.26 12.68
CA ILE A 82 -9.50 -19.18 11.75
C ILE A 82 -8.24 -18.42 11.34
N GLU A 83 -7.36 -18.13 12.31
CA GLU A 83 -6.09 -17.44 12.04
C GLU A 83 -5.22 -18.24 11.07
N ASP A 84 -4.96 -19.51 11.37
CA ASP A 84 -4.11 -20.38 10.56
C ASP A 84 -4.65 -20.60 9.14
N THR A 85 -5.97 -20.78 9.01
CA THR A 85 -6.58 -21.21 7.75
C THR A 85 -7.00 -20.07 6.84
N LYS A 86 -7.45 -18.94 7.41
CA LYS A 86 -8.06 -17.84 6.64
C LYS A 86 -7.24 -16.57 6.65
N LEU A 87 -6.33 -16.39 7.62
CA LEU A 87 -5.62 -15.14 7.83
C LEU A 87 -4.12 -15.22 7.56
N LYS A 88 -3.65 -16.31 6.93
CA LYS A 88 -2.26 -16.41 6.47
C LYS A 88 -1.95 -15.23 5.54
N VAL A 89 -1.20 -14.26 6.05
CA VAL A 89 -0.79 -13.05 5.34
C VAL A 89 0.13 -13.48 4.20
N ILE A 90 -0.44 -13.66 3.00
CA ILE A 90 0.35 -13.70 1.79
C ILE A 90 0.69 -12.24 1.48
N PRO A 91 1.97 -11.81 1.60
CA PRO A 91 2.33 -10.46 1.26
C PRO A 91 1.88 -10.22 -0.18
N ARG A 92 1.04 -9.19 -0.38
CA ARG A 92 0.67 -8.77 -1.73
C ARG A 92 1.97 -8.47 -2.46
N THR A 93 2.33 -9.34 -3.40
CA THR A 93 3.36 -9.03 -4.39
C THR A 93 2.94 -7.70 -5.00
N LYS A 94 3.81 -6.69 -4.88
CA LYS A 94 3.57 -5.39 -5.50
C LYS A 94 3.19 -5.68 -6.97
N PRO A 95 2.13 -5.04 -7.51
CA PRO A 95 1.87 -5.14 -8.94
C PRO A 95 3.20 -4.88 -9.66
N PRO A 96 3.60 -5.71 -10.63
CA PRO A 96 4.78 -5.43 -11.42
C PRO A 96 4.68 -3.97 -11.86
N ALA A 97 5.76 -3.20 -11.66
CA ALA A 97 5.79 -1.81 -12.06
C ALA A 97 5.24 -1.73 -13.49
N PRO A 98 4.35 -0.76 -13.80
CA PRO A 98 3.82 -0.62 -15.15
C PRO A 98 5.01 -0.67 -16.09
N GLU A 99 4.97 -1.59 -17.05
CA GLU A 99 6.01 -1.68 -18.07
C GLU A 99 6.20 -0.25 -18.57
N ARG A 100 7.40 0.30 -18.38
CA ARG A 100 7.75 1.54 -19.04
C ARG A 100 7.61 1.20 -20.52
N SER A 101 6.49 1.59 -21.11
CA SER A 101 6.36 1.72 -22.54
C SER A 101 7.31 2.85 -22.91
N THR A 102 8.61 2.59 -22.91
CA THR A 102 9.49 3.29 -23.84
C THR A 102 8.91 2.92 -25.19
N PRO A 103 8.33 3.85 -25.95
CA PRO A 103 8.04 3.56 -27.33
C PRO A 103 9.41 3.32 -27.96
N VAL A 104 9.74 2.05 -28.21
CA VAL A 104 10.70 1.68 -29.26
C VAL A 104 9.94 1.92 -30.55
N GLY A 105 9.69 3.20 -30.81
CA GLY A 105 9.12 3.71 -32.02
C GLY A 105 10.17 4.64 -32.58
N THR A 106 10.70 4.29 -33.73
CA THR A 106 11.59 5.10 -34.58
C THR A 106 10.86 6.34 -35.15
N ALA A 107 9.90 6.89 -34.40
CA ALA A 107 9.20 8.12 -34.71
C ALA A 107 9.89 9.25 -33.94
N PRO A 108 10.33 10.34 -34.62
CA PRO A 108 10.95 11.46 -33.92
C PRO A 108 9.94 12.02 -32.92
N VAL A 109 10.32 11.99 -31.64
CA VAL A 109 9.62 12.71 -30.57
C VAL A 109 9.60 14.18 -30.97
N SER A 110 8.44 14.65 -31.45
CA SER A 110 8.19 16.05 -31.78
C SER A 110 8.27 16.85 -30.47
N GLY A 111 9.48 17.29 -30.11
CA GLY A 111 9.73 17.99 -28.86
C GLY A 111 11.12 17.86 -28.26
N THR A 112 12.00 16.99 -28.76
CA THR A 112 13.40 17.02 -28.30
C THR A 112 14.09 18.23 -28.91
N ALA A 113 14.35 19.25 -28.10
CA ALA A 113 15.24 20.34 -28.46
C ALA A 113 16.54 19.73 -29.00
N ASP A 114 16.88 20.09 -30.25
CA ASP A 114 18.08 19.62 -30.92
C ASP A 114 19.28 19.90 -30.00
N SER A 115 19.96 18.86 -29.50
CA SER A 115 21.06 18.99 -28.54
C SER A 115 22.21 19.84 -29.10
N THR A 116 22.31 19.90 -30.42
CA THR A 116 23.18 20.78 -31.19
C THR A 116 22.78 22.26 -31.09
N LEU A 117 21.49 22.59 -31.12
CA LEU A 117 20.97 23.95 -30.96
C LEU A 117 21.21 24.46 -29.54
N GLU A 118 21.05 23.60 -28.53
CA GLU A 118 21.32 23.93 -27.13
C GLU A 118 22.81 24.20 -26.90
N ARG A 119 23.69 23.32 -27.40
CA ARG A 119 25.15 23.52 -27.36
C ARG A 119 25.59 24.82 -28.04
N LEU A 120 25.02 25.15 -29.21
CA LEU A 120 25.33 26.39 -29.92
C LEU A 120 24.82 27.64 -29.19
N ARG A 121 23.70 27.55 -28.48
CA ARG A 121 23.18 28.65 -27.64
C ARG A 121 24.05 28.89 -26.42
N GLU A 122 24.58 27.85 -25.80
CA GLU A 122 25.52 27.98 -24.68
C GLU A 122 26.84 28.60 -25.13
N GLU A 123 27.40 28.18 -26.27
CA GLU A 123 28.59 28.80 -26.85
C GLU A 123 28.35 30.27 -27.19
N ALA A 124 27.19 30.60 -27.78
CA ALA A 124 26.81 31.98 -28.09
C ALA A 124 26.55 32.81 -26.82
N ALA A 125 25.99 32.23 -25.76
CA ALA A 125 25.83 32.91 -24.47
C ALA A 125 27.19 33.21 -23.81
N ARG A 126 28.17 32.33 -24.00
CA ARG A 126 29.53 32.49 -23.48
C ARG A 126 30.37 33.51 -24.28
N THR A 127 30.16 33.59 -25.59
CA THR A 127 31.00 34.40 -26.51
C THR A 127 30.31 35.66 -27.04
N GLY A 128 28.99 35.78 -26.86
CA GLY A 128 28.16 36.87 -27.39
C GLY A 128 27.85 36.76 -28.89
N ASP A 129 28.45 35.82 -29.63
CA ASP A 129 28.24 35.67 -31.07
C ASP A 129 27.15 34.63 -31.39
N MET A 130 25.98 35.14 -31.79
CA MET A 130 24.80 34.33 -32.12
C MET A 130 24.77 33.84 -33.59
N THR A 131 25.79 34.17 -34.39
CA THR A 131 25.82 33.86 -35.84
C THR A 131 25.66 32.37 -36.13
N LYS A 132 26.27 31.52 -35.31
CA LYS A 132 26.20 30.05 -35.47
C LYS A 132 24.80 29.50 -35.21
N VAL A 133 24.10 30.03 -34.20
CA VAL A 133 22.73 29.63 -33.84
C VAL A 133 21.76 30.04 -34.95
N ILE A 134 21.92 31.24 -35.51
CA ILE A 134 21.04 31.75 -36.58
C ILE A 134 21.20 30.90 -37.85
N ARG A 135 22.43 30.61 -38.28
CA ARG A 135 22.69 29.75 -39.44
C ARG A 135 22.08 28.36 -39.25
N TYR A 136 22.25 27.77 -38.06
CA TYR A 136 21.72 26.45 -37.75
C TYR A 136 20.18 26.44 -37.77
N LYS A 137 19.53 27.45 -37.20
CA LYS A 137 18.07 27.63 -37.29
C LYS A 137 17.58 27.80 -38.73
N GLN A 138 18.31 28.54 -39.57
CA GLN A 138 17.98 28.71 -40.99
C GLN A 138 18.09 27.38 -41.76
N GLN A 139 19.12 26.58 -41.49
CA GLN A 139 19.28 25.24 -42.06
C GLN A 139 18.14 24.31 -41.67
N LEU A 140 17.74 24.30 -40.39
CA LEU A 140 16.59 23.51 -39.93
C LEU A 140 15.30 23.95 -40.63
N LYS A 141 15.08 25.25 -40.80
CA LYS A 141 13.92 25.79 -41.51
C LYS A 141 13.93 25.45 -43.01
N ALA A 142 15.11 25.43 -43.64
CA ALA A 142 15.27 25.04 -45.04
C ALA A 142 15.06 23.53 -45.24
N LYS A 143 15.47 22.70 -44.28
CA LYS A 143 15.29 21.25 -44.30
C LYS A 143 13.85 20.82 -43.99
N ALA A 144 13.11 21.64 -43.25
CA ALA A 144 11.70 21.42 -42.92
C ALA A 144 10.71 21.92 -43.99
N ARG A 145 11.21 22.58 -45.05
CA ARG A 145 10.44 22.95 -46.23
C ARG A 145 10.59 21.89 -47.31
#